data_AF-A0A7J9UWU4-F1
#
_entry.id   AF-A0A7J9UWU4-F1
#
_cell.length_a   1.000
_cell.length_b   1.000
_cell.length_c   1.000
_cell.angle_alpha   90.00
_cell.angle_beta   90.00
_cell.angle_gamma   90.00
#
_symmetry.space_group_name_H-M   'P 1'
#
loop_
_entity.id
_entity.type
_entity.pdbx_description
1 polymer ?
#
loop_
_entity_poly.entity_id
_entity_poly.type
_entity_poly.pdbx_seq_one_letter_code
_entity_poly.pdbx_strand_id
1 'polypeptide(L)'
;LAFGGLYGWWKDPELPDDHPEKWRWTNTVLTTTASDAWGTCTTDLRSSCRPDMLADWLNPGITDPKDVRGMVAAMPEPHLVPRPVGKTVGNVRNNGPQLVEPVEF
;
A
#
# COMPACT_ATOMS: atom_id res chain seq x y z
N LEU A 1 -1.28 1.37 -10.81
CA LEU A 1 -0.47 0.71 -9.76
C LEU A 1 -1.41 0.17 -8.71
N ALA A 2 -1.24 -1.06 -8.27
CA ALA A 2 -2.01 -1.65 -7.17
C ALA A 2 -1.03 -2.26 -6.15
N PHE A 3 -1.38 -2.16 -4.87
CA PHE A 3 -0.59 -2.73 -3.79
C PHE A 3 -1.39 -3.78 -3.04
N GLY A 4 -0.73 -4.85 -2.62
CA GLY A 4 -1.33 -5.81 -1.70
C GLY A 4 -1.65 -5.12 -0.38
N GLY A 5 -2.87 -5.28 0.12
CA GLY A 5 -3.30 -4.65 1.36
C GLY A 5 -4.36 -5.46 2.10
N LEU A 6 -4.40 -5.29 3.41
CA LEU A 6 -5.42 -5.87 4.28
C LEU A 6 -6.35 -4.75 4.74
N TYR A 7 -7.61 -5.06 5.02
CA TYR A 7 -8.54 -4.12 5.64
C TYR A 7 -9.24 -4.76 6.82
N GLY A 8 -9.71 -3.93 7.74
CA GLY A 8 -10.44 -4.37 8.92
C GLY A 8 -11.51 -3.38 9.32
N TRP A 9 -12.54 -3.87 10.00
CA TRP A 9 -13.54 -3.06 10.66
C TRP A 9 -13.34 -3.17 12.17
N TRP A 10 -13.29 -2.04 12.86
CA TRP A 10 -13.29 -2.04 14.32
C TRP A 10 -14.42 -1.17 14.84
N LYS A 11 -15.00 -1.67 15.95
CA LYS A 11 -15.99 -0.98 16.75
C LYS A 11 -15.24 -0.11 17.75
N ASP A 12 -15.46 1.19 17.71
CA ASP A 12 -14.88 2.13 18.67
C ASP A 12 -15.52 1.90 20.05
N PRO A 13 -14.77 1.45 21.08
CA PRO A 13 -15.36 1.14 22.38
C PRO A 13 -15.84 2.39 23.14
N GLU A 14 -15.38 3.59 22.77
CA GLU A 14 -15.67 4.84 23.50
C GLU A 14 -17.00 5.48 23.07
N LEU A 15 -17.56 5.08 21.93
CA LEU A 15 -18.79 5.65 21.37
C LEU A 15 -20.04 4.83 21.76
N PRO A 16 -21.24 5.43 21.83
CA PRO A 16 -22.50 4.69 21.94
C PRO A 16 -22.74 3.74 20.75
N ASP A 17 -23.55 2.69 20.94
CA ASP A 17 -23.78 1.66 19.90
C ASP A 17 -24.53 2.17 18.66
N ASP A 18 -25.32 3.22 18.81
CA ASP A 18 -26.06 3.92 17.75
C ASP A 18 -25.29 5.10 17.15
N HIS A 19 -24.06 5.36 17.60
CA HIS A 19 -23.28 6.49 17.11
C HIS A 19 -22.89 6.30 15.62
N PRO A 20 -23.05 7.32 14.76
CA PRO A 20 -22.76 7.21 13.33
C PRO A 20 -21.31 6.82 13.01
N GLU A 21 -20.36 7.22 13.85
CA GLU A 21 -18.92 6.89 13.71
C GLU A 21 -18.48 5.65 14.52
N LYS A 22 -19.43 4.86 15.04
CA LYS A 22 -19.15 3.69 15.88
C LYS A 22 -18.27 2.65 15.19
N TRP A 23 -18.42 2.53 13.87
CA TRP A 23 -17.68 1.61 13.04
C TRP A 23 -16.69 2.35 12.16
N ARG A 24 -15.45 1.88 12.15
CA ARG A 24 -14.40 2.46 11.32
C ARG A 24 -13.76 1.40 10.44
N TRP A 25 -13.38 1.83 9.24
CA TRP A 25 -12.67 1.02 8.25
C TRP A 25 -11.24 1.54 8.11
N THR A 26 -10.28 0.63 8.11
CA THR A 26 -8.85 0.89 7.96
C THR A 26 -8.32 -0.13 7.00
N ASN A 27 -7.25 0.26 6.35
CA ASN A 27 -6.43 -0.64 5.58
C ASN A 27 -4.98 -0.47 5.98
N THR A 28 -4.19 -1.47 5.66
CA THR A 28 -2.74 -1.42 5.70
C THR A 28 -2.21 -1.93 4.37
N VAL A 29 -1.07 -1.40 3.95
CA VAL A 29 -0.39 -1.85 2.74
C VAL A 29 0.71 -2.82 3.14
N LEU A 30 0.72 -3.99 2.52
CA LEU A 30 1.74 -5.01 2.75
C LEU A 30 3.07 -4.57 2.12
N THR A 31 4.14 -4.68 2.89
CA THR A 31 5.51 -4.44 2.46
C THR A 31 6.26 -5.77 2.31
N THR A 32 7.26 -5.76 1.45
CA THR A 32 8.23 -6.85 1.27
C THR A 32 9.64 -6.26 1.29
N THR A 33 10.65 -7.11 1.48
CA THR A 33 12.05 -6.69 1.46
C THR A 33 12.39 -6.03 0.12
N ALA A 34 13.04 -4.86 0.17
CA ALA A 34 13.57 -4.24 -1.03
C ALA A 34 14.71 -5.11 -1.61
N SER A 35 14.75 -5.33 -2.92
CA SER A 35 15.97 -5.87 -3.53
C SER A 35 17.02 -4.76 -3.60
N ASP A 36 18.30 -5.14 -3.54
CA ASP A 36 19.46 -4.23 -3.55
C ASP A 36 19.54 -3.34 -4.81
N ALA A 37 18.69 -3.56 -5.83
CA ALA A 37 18.56 -2.69 -7.00
C ALA A 37 18.07 -1.26 -6.66
N TRP A 38 17.59 -1.04 -5.43
CA TRP A 38 17.03 0.20 -4.91
C TRP A 38 18.00 1.01 -4.04
N GLY A 39 19.30 0.92 -4.34
CA GLY A 39 20.41 1.66 -3.73
C GLY A 39 19.96 2.86 -2.88
N THR A 40 20.11 2.68 -1.57
CA THR A 40 19.95 3.67 -0.47
C THR A 40 18.58 4.32 -0.23
N CYS A 41 17.50 4.01 -0.97
CA CYS A 41 16.23 4.75 -0.80
C CYS A 41 15.30 4.21 0.31
N THR A 42 15.22 2.89 0.54
CA THR A 42 14.40 2.30 1.62
C THR A 42 14.75 0.82 1.83
N THR A 43 14.64 0.33 3.07
CA THR A 43 14.81 -1.11 3.41
C THR A 43 13.64 -1.98 2.92
N ASP A 44 12.45 -1.39 2.74
CA ASP A 44 11.22 -2.10 2.36
C ASP A 44 10.57 -1.50 1.11
N LEU A 45 10.01 -2.35 0.25
CA LEU A 45 9.19 -1.98 -0.91
C LEU A 45 7.72 -2.33 -0.65
N ARG A 46 6.80 -1.55 -1.23
CA ARG A 46 5.38 -1.93 -1.22
C ARG A 46 5.14 -3.09 -2.18
N SER A 47 4.46 -4.12 -1.70
CA SER A 47 4.13 -5.31 -2.49
C SER A 47 3.27 -4.93 -3.70
N SER A 48 3.74 -5.24 -4.92
CA SER A 48 3.08 -4.84 -6.16
C SER A 48 2.10 -5.93 -6.60
N CYS A 49 0.81 -5.61 -6.61
CA CYS A 49 -0.21 -6.49 -7.17
C CYS A 49 -0.30 -6.21 -8.68
N ARG A 50 0.16 -7.15 -9.50
CA ARG A 50 0.05 -7.04 -10.95
C ARG A 50 -1.40 -7.21 -11.42
N PRO A 51 -1.78 -6.65 -12.59
CA PRO A 51 -3.13 -6.78 -13.13
C PRO A 51 -3.64 -8.22 -13.26
N ASP A 52 -2.75 -9.18 -13.55
CA ASP A 52 -3.05 -10.61 -13.69
C ASP A 52 -3.30 -11.31 -12.34
N MET A 53 -2.81 -10.75 -11.23
CA MET A 53 -3.05 -11.28 -9.87
C MET A 53 -4.23 -10.61 -9.17
N LEU A 54 -4.78 -9.52 -9.73
CA LEU A 54 -5.78 -8.70 -9.06
C LEU A 54 -7.08 -9.45 -8.79
N ALA A 55 -7.50 -10.31 -9.73
CA ALA A 55 -8.70 -11.11 -9.59
C ALA A 55 -8.59 -12.09 -8.40
N ASP A 56 -7.46 -12.78 -8.29
CA ASP A 56 -7.19 -13.68 -7.18
C ASP A 56 -7.04 -12.90 -5.86
N TRP A 57 -6.34 -11.76 -5.86
CA TRP A 57 -6.17 -10.91 -4.67
C TRP A 57 -7.50 -10.41 -4.08
N LEU A 58 -8.49 -10.14 -4.93
CA LEU A 58 -9.81 -9.66 -4.53
C LEU A 58 -10.85 -10.77 -4.38
N ASN A 59 -10.48 -12.04 -4.54
CA ASN A 59 -11.40 -13.16 -4.49
C ASN A 59 -11.80 -13.48 -3.02
N PRO A 60 -13.06 -13.24 -2.61
CA PRO A 60 -13.49 -13.51 -1.23
C PRO A 60 -13.61 -15.02 -0.93
N GLY A 61 -13.53 -15.88 -1.96
CA GLY A 61 -13.51 -17.33 -1.80
C GLY A 61 -12.17 -17.90 -1.35
N ILE A 62 -11.08 -17.12 -1.39
CA ILE A 62 -9.77 -17.53 -0.88
C ILE A 62 -9.71 -17.21 0.62
N THR A 63 -9.91 -18.23 1.45
CA THR A 63 -9.97 -18.07 2.91
C THR A 63 -8.86 -18.80 3.66
N ASP A 64 -8.09 -19.68 3.02
CA ASP A 64 -6.96 -20.36 3.67
C ASP A 64 -5.79 -19.37 3.84
N PRO A 65 -5.31 -19.12 5.07
CA PRO A 65 -4.14 -18.27 5.30
C PRO A 65 -2.86 -18.74 4.57
N LYS A 66 -2.74 -20.02 4.22
CA LYS A 66 -1.61 -20.55 3.44
C LYS A 66 -1.64 -20.03 2.00
N ASP A 67 -2.82 -20.01 1.37
CA ASP A 67 -2.99 -19.54 0.01
C ASP A 67 -2.69 -18.04 -0.08
N VAL A 68 -3.21 -17.25 0.86
CA VAL A 68 -2.93 -15.81 0.95
C VAL A 68 -1.44 -15.53 1.12
N ARG A 69 -0.75 -16.26 2.02
CA ARG A 69 0.71 -16.12 2.19
C ARG A 69 1.47 -16.52 0.94
N GLY A 70 1.04 -17.56 0.24
CA GLY A 70 1.60 -17.98 -1.04
C GLY A 70 1.48 -16.89 -2.09
N MET A 71 0.34 -16.22 -2.18
CA MET A 71 0.13 -15.09 -3.09
C MET A 71 1.04 -13.90 -2.74
N VAL A 72 1.17 -13.55 -1.46
CA VAL A 72 2.09 -12.48 -1.02
C VAL A 72 3.54 -12.83 -1.37
N ALA A 73 3.96 -14.07 -1.16
CA ALA A 73 5.31 -14.54 -1.51
C ALA A 73 5.57 -14.58 -3.03
N ALA A 74 4.52 -14.81 -3.83
CA ALA A 74 4.58 -14.81 -5.28
C ALA A 74 4.51 -13.41 -5.90
N MET A 75 4.24 -12.36 -5.11
CA MET A 75 4.22 -10.99 -5.64
C MET A 75 5.61 -10.63 -6.15
N PRO A 76 5.72 -10.18 -7.41
CA PRO A 76 7.00 -9.82 -7.98
C PRO A 76 7.52 -8.54 -7.34
N GLU A 77 8.83 -8.35 -7.47
CA GLU A 77 9.44 -7.08 -7.13
C GLU A 77 8.82 -5.93 -7.96
N PRO A 78 8.49 -4.79 -7.35
CA PRO A 78 8.04 -3.62 -8.10
C PRO A 78 9.18 -3.06 -8.96
N HIS A 79 9.00 -3.09 -10.28
CA HIS A 79 9.83 -2.33 -11.22
C HIS A 79 9.30 -0.88 -11.31
N LEU A 80 9.77 -0.04 -10.40
CA LEU A 80 9.50 1.39 -10.41
C LEU A 80 10.78 2.14 -10.82
N VAL A 81 10.64 3.36 -11.34
CA VAL A 81 11.78 4.23 -11.64
C VAL A 81 11.68 5.45 -10.73
N PRO A 82 12.58 5.60 -9.73
CA PRO A 82 12.56 6.76 -8.85
C PRO A 82 12.94 8.00 -9.66
N ARG A 83 12.27 9.11 -9.38
CA ARG A 83 12.58 10.41 -9.98
C ARG A 83 12.63 11.48 -8.90
N PRO A 84 13.66 12.35 -8.91
CA PRO A 84 13.75 13.41 -7.92
C PRO A 84 12.63 14.44 -8.09
N VAL A 85 12.07 14.93 -6.97
CA VAL A 85 11.00 15.95 -6.93
C VAL A 85 11.33 17.02 -5.90
N GLY A 86 10.63 18.16 -5.95
CA GLY A 86 10.84 19.29 -5.04
C GLY A 86 10.53 18.96 -3.56
N LYS A 87 11.23 19.64 -2.64
CA LYS A 87 11.08 19.45 -1.17
C LYS A 87 9.68 19.74 -0.63
N THR A 88 8.85 20.46 -1.39
CA THR A 88 7.46 20.79 -1.03
C THR A 88 6.60 19.54 -0.80
N VAL A 89 6.98 18.38 -1.36
CA VAL A 89 6.30 17.10 -1.12
C VAL A 89 6.35 16.65 0.36
N GLY A 90 7.32 17.13 1.14
CA GLY A 90 7.46 16.78 2.56
C GLY A 90 6.40 17.38 3.49
N ASN A 91 5.57 18.31 3.00
CA ASN A 91 4.49 18.90 3.78
C ASN A 91 3.13 18.39 3.29
N VAL A 92 2.46 17.59 4.12
CA VAL A 92 1.17 16.93 3.83
C VAL A 92 0.01 17.88 3.54
N ARG A 93 0.14 19.18 3.85
CA ARG A 93 -0.88 20.18 3.52
C ARG A 93 -0.86 20.57 2.04
N ASN A 94 0.24 20.28 1.33
CA ASN A 94 0.36 20.58 -0.09
C ASN A 94 -0.34 19.50 -0.91
N ASN A 95 -1.21 19.91 -1.84
CA ASN A 95 -1.90 18.99 -2.76
C ASN A 95 -2.02 19.65 -4.14
N GLY A 96 -0.93 19.66 -4.91
CA GLY A 96 -0.89 20.27 -6.24
C GLY A 96 -0.06 19.45 -7.22
N PRO A 97 -0.26 19.65 -8.55
CA PRO A 97 0.40 18.86 -9.59
C PRO A 97 1.94 18.96 -9.55
N GLN A 98 2.47 20.09 -9.09
CA GLN A 98 3.91 20.34 -8.96
C GLN A 98 4.64 19.38 -8.01
N LEU A 99 3.92 18.69 -7.12
CA LEU A 99 4.52 17.75 -6.15
C LEU A 99 5.10 16.50 -6.81
N VAL A 100 4.70 16.22 -8.04
CA VAL A 100 5.23 15.12 -8.85
C VAL A 100 6.00 15.61 -10.06
N GLU A 101 6.25 16.92 -10.20
CA GLU A 101 7.08 17.45 -11.28
C GLU A 101 8.57 17.19 -10.97
N PRO A 102 9.36 16.73 -11.95
CA PRO A 102 10.78 16.47 -11.74
C PRO A 102 11.53 17.78 -11.50
N VAL A 103 12.59 17.73 -10.70
CA VAL A 103 13.51 18.86 -10.51
C VAL A 103 14.93 18.45 -10.89
N GLU A 104 15.70 19.38 -11.45
CA GLU A 104 17.14 19.18 -11.71
C GLU A 104 17.94 19.39 -10.41
N PHE A 105 19.03 18.63 -10.27
CA PHE A 105 19.96 18.67 -9.14
C PHE A 105 21.37 19.01 -9.62
#